data_AF-A0A8T4AHF7-F1
#
_entry.id   AF-A0A8T4AHF7-F1
#
_cell.length_a   1.000
_cell.length_b   1.000
_cell.length_c   1.000
_cell.angle_alpha   90.00
_cell.angle_beta   90.00
_cell.angle_gamma   90.00
#
_symmetry.space_group_name_H-M   'P 1'
#
loop_
_entity.id
_entity.type
_entity.pdbx_description
1 polymer ?
#
loop_
_entity_poly.entity_id
_entity_poly.type
_entity_poly.pdbx_seq_one_letter_code
_entity_poly.pdbx_strand_id
1 'polypeptide(L)'
;MPRNYTVLFINLCGAITALVYAAAVAAQQAGAEIGLYQFLAAEVLLVTLWLGIFAANNEGSSIRVIILWAVIFRVIGVWGMPVLEDDWYRYLWDGYRFVTDGTPYGVAPSAFFTSASLPDRFIEIVEQI
;
A
#
# COMPACT_ATOMS: atom_id res chain seq x y z
N MET A 1 28.65 11.85 27.31
CA MET A 1 27.20 11.84 27.06
C MET A 1 26.74 10.39 27.06
N PRO A 2 25.72 10.00 27.85
CA PRO A 2 25.21 8.63 27.80
C PRO A 2 24.73 8.33 26.37
N ARG A 3 25.13 7.19 25.83
CA ARG A 3 24.82 6.78 24.47
C ARG A 3 23.37 6.29 24.46
N ASN A 4 22.46 7.05 23.86
CA ASN A 4 21.05 6.70 23.81
C ASN A 4 20.83 5.58 22.77
N TYR A 5 20.90 4.34 23.25
CA TYR A 5 20.78 3.14 22.42
C TYR A 5 19.41 3.01 21.76
N THR A 6 18.35 3.58 22.35
CA THR A 6 17.00 3.63 21.77
C THR A 6 16.98 4.48 20.49
N VAL A 7 17.57 5.68 20.52
CA VAL A 7 17.66 6.53 19.32
C VAL A 7 18.51 5.89 18.23
N LEU A 8 19.63 5.25 18.60
CA LEU A 8 20.45 4.50 17.63
C LEU A 8 19.66 3.37 16.99
N PHE A 9 18.93 2.59 17.78
CA PHE A 9 18.10 1.50 17.28
C PHE A 9 16.99 1.99 16.34
N ILE A 10 16.24 3.03 16.74
CA ILE A 10 15.21 3.63 15.89
C ILE A 10 15.80 4.09 14.56
N ASN A 11 16.98 4.71 14.57
CA ASN A 11 17.65 5.13 13.34
C ASN A 11 18.09 3.96 12.46
N LEU A 12 18.57 2.86 13.05
CA LEU A 12 18.93 1.67 12.29
C LEU A 12 17.69 1.03 11.64
N CYS A 13 16.61 0.85 12.40
CA CYS A 13 15.34 0.36 11.86
C CYS A 13 14.81 1.26 10.77
N GLY A 14 14.70 2.57 11.04
CA GLY A 14 14.23 3.55 10.06
C GLY A 14 15.06 3.54 8.78
N ALA A 15 16.39 3.44 8.89
CA ALA A 15 17.28 3.38 7.72
C ALA A 15 17.08 2.10 6.92
N ILE A 16 16.94 0.95 7.58
CA ILE A 16 16.68 -0.33 6.92
C ILE A 16 15.31 -0.29 6.22
N THR A 17 14.25 0.15 6.91
CA THR A 17 12.92 0.30 6.32
C THR A 17 12.94 1.25 5.13
N ALA A 18 13.64 2.38 5.23
CA ALA A 18 13.74 3.35 4.14
C ALA A 18 14.45 2.77 2.92
N LEU A 19 15.52 1.98 3.13
CA LEU A 19 16.21 1.27 2.05
C LEU A 19 15.31 0.23 1.38
N VAL A 20 14.58 -0.57 2.17
CA VAL A 20 13.62 -1.55 1.65
C VAL A 20 12.51 -0.86 0.87
N TYR A 21 11.96 0.23 1.40
CA TYR A 21 10.89 0.96 0.74
C TYR A 21 11.36 1.63 -0.56
N ALA A 22 12.53 2.25 -0.54
CA ALA A 22 13.13 2.84 -1.75
C ALA A 22 13.42 1.77 -2.82
N ALA A 23 13.93 0.60 -2.41
CA ALA A 23 14.12 -0.53 -3.31
C ALA A 23 12.80 -1.05 -3.88
N ALA A 24 11.74 -1.10 -3.07
CA ALA A 24 10.41 -1.49 -3.53
C ALA A 24 9.84 -0.51 -4.56
N VAL A 25 9.96 0.80 -4.32
CA VAL A 25 9.58 1.84 -5.28
C VAL A 25 10.38 1.74 -6.57
N ALA A 26 11.70 1.51 -6.48
CA ALA A 26 12.55 1.33 -7.66
C ALA A 26 12.20 0.07 -8.45
N ALA A 27 11.93 -1.05 -7.77
CA ALA A 27 11.49 -2.30 -8.38
C ALA A 27 10.14 -2.15 -9.08
N GLN A 28 9.20 -1.44 -8.46
CA GLN A 28 7.90 -1.12 -9.06
C GLN A 28 8.07 -0.30 -10.35
N GLN A 29 8.92 0.72 -10.35
CA GLN A 29 9.21 1.49 -11.57
C GLN A 29 9.90 0.66 -12.66
N ALA A 30 10.60 -0.40 -12.29
CA ALA A 30 11.18 -1.36 -13.22
C ALA A 30 10.18 -2.43 -13.71
N GLY A 31 8.90 -2.36 -13.31
CA GLY A 31 7.86 -3.32 -13.67
C GLY A 31 7.93 -4.64 -12.91
N ALA A 32 8.66 -4.69 -11.79
CA ALA A 32 8.70 -5.88 -10.95
C ALA A 32 7.45 -5.93 -10.05
N GLU A 33 6.74 -7.06 -10.10
CA GLU A 33 5.64 -7.34 -9.19
C GLU A 33 6.20 -7.81 -7.84
N ILE A 34 6.25 -6.90 -6.87
CA ILE A 34 6.44 -7.29 -5.47
C ILE A 34 5.08 -7.70 -4.93
N GLY A 35 4.93 -8.97 -4.55
CA GLY A 35 3.68 -9.48 -4.00
C GLY A 35 3.33 -8.81 -2.67
N LEU A 36 2.07 -8.38 -2.54
CA LEU A 36 1.52 -7.71 -1.36
C LEU A 36 1.91 -8.38 -0.04
N TYR A 37 1.87 -9.72 0.00
CA TYR A 37 2.19 -10.49 1.20
C TYR A 37 3.66 -10.41 1.61
N GLN A 38 4.59 -10.26 0.65
CA GLN A 38 6.02 -10.11 0.94
C GLN A 38 6.31 -8.74 1.53
N PHE A 39 5.64 -7.70 1.02
CA PHE A 39 5.69 -6.36 1.59
C PHE A 39 5.09 -6.31 3.00
N LEU A 40 3.88 -6.84 3.18
CA LEU A 40 3.21 -6.85 4.50
C LEU A 40 3.98 -7.67 5.54
N ALA A 41 4.58 -8.80 5.17
CA ALA A 41 5.39 -9.59 6.08
C ALA A 41 6.64 -8.83 6.56
N ALA A 42 7.28 -8.08 5.67
CA ALA A 42 8.41 -7.21 6.02
C ALA A 42 7.99 -6.09 6.98
N GLU A 43 6.86 -5.43 6.71
CA GLU A 43 6.31 -4.38 7.57
C GLU A 43 5.92 -4.91 8.96
N VAL A 44 5.21 -6.05 9.02
CA VAL A 44 4.85 -6.68 10.30
C VAL A 44 6.10 -6.96 11.11
N LEU A 45 7.13 -7.60 10.52
CA LEU A 45 8.39 -7.88 11.20
C LEU A 45 9.04 -6.62 11.77
N LEU A 46 9.09 -5.53 10.99
CA LEU A 46 9.68 -4.27 11.40
C LEU A 46 8.89 -3.62 12.56
N VAL A 47 7.56 -3.68 12.52
CA VAL A 47 6.69 -3.19 13.60
C VAL A 47 6.85 -4.02 14.88
N THR A 48 6.94 -5.35 14.81
CA THR A 48 7.15 -6.19 16.00
C THR A 48 8.51 -5.92 16.64
N LEU A 49 9.55 -5.76 15.83
CA LEU A 49 10.89 -5.40 16.31
C LEU A 49 10.89 -4.02 16.98
N TRP A 50 10.18 -3.05 16.40
CA TRP A 50 10.03 -1.72 17.00
C TRP A 50 9.29 -1.75 18.34
N LEU A 51 8.14 -2.45 18.40
CA LEU A 51 7.34 -2.58 19.63
C LEU A 51 8.13 -3.29 20.75
N GLY A 52 8.90 -4.33 20.41
CA GLY A 52 9.73 -5.05 21.38
C GLY A 52 10.78 -4.15 22.04
N ILE A 53 11.35 -3.20 21.29
CA ILE A 53 12.40 -2.31 21.80
C ILE A 53 11.83 -1.04 22.44
N PHE A 54 10.65 -0.60 22.01
CA PHE A 54 9.88 0.41 22.74
C PHE A 54 9.50 -0.10 24.13
N ALA A 55 8.97 -1.33 24.24
CA ALA A 55 8.60 -1.93 25.52
C ALA A 55 9.80 -2.17 26.46
N ALA A 56 11.01 -2.34 25.90
CA ALA A 56 12.23 -2.59 26.67
C ALA A 56 12.96 -1.31 27.13
N ASN A 57 12.52 -0.11 26.72
CA ASN A 57 13.20 1.14 27.03
C ASN A 57 12.29 2.11 27.79
N ASN A 58 12.76 2.58 28.96
CA ASN A 58 12.09 3.61 29.77
C ASN A 58 12.55 5.04 29.43
N GLU A 59 13.41 5.20 28.42
CA GLU A 59 13.86 6.52 27.96
C GLU A 59 12.90 7.05 26.89
N GLY A 60 12.47 8.31 27.07
CA GLY A 60 11.57 8.98 26.13
C GLY A 60 12.17 9.02 24.72
N SER A 61 11.47 8.44 23.76
CA SER A 61 11.76 8.61 22.33
C SER A 61 11.71 10.10 21.97
N SER A 62 12.73 10.58 21.25
CA SER A 62 12.72 11.94 20.72
C SER A 62 11.73 12.01 19.56
N ILE A 63 10.58 12.66 19.76
CA ILE A 63 9.58 12.94 18.71
C ILE A 63 10.20 13.48 17.41
N ARG A 64 11.34 14.19 17.51
CA ARG A 64 12.09 14.69 16.35
C ARG A 64 12.58 13.58 15.43
N VAL A 65 13.00 12.45 15.99
CA VAL A 65 13.46 11.26 15.24
C VAL A 65 12.29 10.60 14.52
N ILE A 66 11.11 10.52 15.18
CA ILE A 66 9.89 10.00 14.55
C ILE A 66 9.47 10.88 13.38
N ILE A 67 9.45 12.20 13.57
CA ILE A 67 9.08 13.16 12.51
C ILE A 67 10.07 13.07 11.34
N LEU A 68 11.38 12.95 11.60
CA LEU A 68 12.39 12.78 10.56
C LEU A 68 12.07 11.58 9.66
N TRP A 69 11.86 10.40 10.26
CA TRP A 69 11.53 9.20 9.50
C TRP A 69 10.18 9.30 8.78
N ALA A 70 9.17 9.91 9.41
CA ALA A 70 7.88 10.18 8.79
C ALA A 70 7.99 11.05 7.52
N VAL A 71 8.92 12.01 7.49
CA VAL A 71 9.23 12.83 6.31
C VAL A 71 9.97 12.01 5.25
N ILE A 72 11.00 11.26 5.65
CA ILE A 72 11.78 10.41 4.73
C ILE A 72 10.87 9.42 3.98
N PHE A 73 9.98 8.73 4.70
CA PHE A 73 9.06 7.79 4.08
C PHE A 73 8.07 8.47 3.12
N ARG A 74 7.54 9.64 3.48
CA ARG A 74 6.67 10.40 2.56
C ARG A 74 7.40 10.82 1.30
N VAL A 75 8.65 11.27 1.44
CA VAL A 75 9.49 11.64 0.30
C VAL A 75 9.68 10.43 -0.60
N ILE A 76 10.09 9.26 -0.09
CA ILE A 76 10.21 8.02 -0.87
C ILE A 76 8.87 7.67 -1.57
N GLY A 77 7.76 7.76 -0.85
CA GLY A 77 6.43 7.39 -1.36
C GLY A 77 5.90 8.27 -2.50
N VAL A 78 6.39 9.51 -2.65
CA VAL A 78 6.02 10.37 -3.79
C VAL A 78 6.43 9.76 -5.13
N TRP A 79 7.45 8.89 -5.15
CA TRP A 79 7.90 8.20 -6.37
C TRP A 79 7.33 6.79 -6.52
N GLY A 80 6.56 6.29 -5.54
CA GLY A 80 5.81 5.06 -5.70
C GLY A 80 4.69 5.26 -6.72
N MET A 81 4.34 4.23 -7.50
CA MET A 81 3.13 4.34 -8.30
C MET A 81 1.95 4.47 -7.34
N PRO A 82 1.03 5.43 -7.58
CA PRO A 82 -0.21 5.46 -6.86
C PRO A 82 -0.91 4.13 -7.10
N VAL A 83 -1.17 3.38 -6.02
CA VAL A 83 -2.16 2.31 -6.03
C VAL A 83 -3.50 3.03 -6.10
N LEU A 84 -3.86 3.48 -7.31
CA LEU A 84 -5.25 3.71 -7.63
C LEU A 84 -5.94 2.37 -7.39
N GLU A 85 -7.04 2.40 -6.67
CA GLU A 85 -7.86 1.21 -6.44
C GLU A 85 -8.12 0.55 -7.81
N ASP A 86 -7.71 -0.71 -7.96
CA ASP A 86 -7.79 -1.45 -9.24
C ASP A 86 -9.24 -1.59 -9.75
N ASP A 87 -10.21 -1.27 -8.89
CA ASP A 87 -11.66 -1.28 -9.11
C ASP A 87 -12.16 0.00 -9.82
N TRP A 88 -11.34 0.66 -10.64
CA TRP A 88 -11.76 1.84 -11.42
C TRP A 88 -13.00 1.55 -12.29
N TYR A 89 -12.99 0.41 -12.99
CA TYR A 89 -14.10 0.02 -13.87
C TYR A 89 -15.37 -0.29 -13.07
N ARG A 90 -15.23 -0.91 -11.90
CA ARG A 90 -16.31 -1.13 -10.95
C ARG A 90 -16.94 0.18 -10.49
N TYR A 91 -16.15 1.21 -10.18
CA TYR A 91 -16.72 2.51 -9.78
C TYR A 91 -17.46 3.23 -10.90
N LEU A 92 -16.96 3.16 -12.14
CA LEU A 92 -17.68 3.69 -13.29
C LEU A 92 -19.01 2.97 -13.50
N TRP A 93 -19.00 1.64 -13.37
CA TRP A 93 -20.20 0.82 -13.45
C TRP A 93 -21.20 1.17 -12.35
N ASP A 94 -20.75 1.22 -11.08
CA ASP A 94 -21.61 1.54 -9.95
C ASP A 94 -22.24 2.93 -10.09
N GLY A 95 -21.47 3.92 -10.56
CA GLY A 95 -21.98 5.26 -10.85
C GLY A 95 -23.05 5.25 -11.94
N TYR A 96 -22.82 4.54 -13.05
CA TYR A 96 -23.81 4.36 -14.11
C TYR A 96 -25.10 3.71 -13.57
N ARG A 97 -24.98 2.58 -12.87
CA ARG A 97 -26.12 1.84 -12.30
C ARG A 97 -26.89 2.66 -11.27
N PHE A 98 -26.20 3.46 -10.45
CA PHE A 98 -26.86 4.35 -9.51
C PHE A 98 -27.69 5.42 -10.22
N VAL A 99 -27.17 6.03 -11.29
CA VAL A 99 -27.91 7.03 -12.07
C VAL A 99 -29.11 6.42 -12.79
N THR A 100 -29.00 5.18 -13.28
CA THR A 100 -30.07 4.53 -14.05
C THR A 100 -31.13 3.85 -13.18
N ASP A 101 -30.75 3.25 -12.05
CA ASP A 101 -31.62 2.36 -11.27
C ASP A 101 -31.72 2.77 -9.78
N GLY A 102 -31.06 3.86 -9.38
CA GLY A 102 -31.04 4.36 -7.99
C GLY A 102 -30.19 3.51 -7.03
N THR A 103 -29.56 2.44 -7.51
CA THR A 103 -28.66 1.59 -6.73
C THR A 103 -27.72 0.79 -7.65
N PRO A 104 -26.42 0.67 -7.32
CA PRO A 104 -25.51 -0.19 -8.06
C PRO A 104 -25.75 -1.69 -7.81
N TYR A 105 -26.41 -2.05 -6.71
CA TYR A 105 -26.51 -3.43 -6.25
C TYR A 105 -27.79 -4.15 -6.68
N GLY A 106 -28.64 -3.52 -7.49
CA GLY A 106 -29.94 -4.07 -7.87
C GLY A 106 -29.86 -5.27 -8.82
N VAL A 107 -28.83 -5.31 -9.67
CA VAL A 107 -28.62 -6.37 -10.67
C VAL A 107 -27.12 -6.61 -10.81
N ALA A 108 -26.69 -7.87 -10.76
CA ALA A 108 -25.28 -8.23 -10.89
C ALA A 108 -24.72 -7.91 -12.29
N PRO A 109 -23.44 -7.48 -12.42
CA PRO A 109 -22.81 -7.21 -13.72
C PRO A 109 -22.93 -8.35 -14.73
N SER A 110 -22.84 -9.60 -14.26
CA SER A 110 -22.99 -10.82 -15.07
C SER A 110 -24.35 -10.96 -15.77
N ALA A 111 -25.38 -10.23 -15.34
CA ALA A 111 -26.67 -10.19 -16.04
C ALA A 111 -26.62 -9.35 -17.32
N PHE A 112 -25.67 -8.42 -17.43
CA PHE A 112 -25.49 -7.52 -18.58
C PHE A 112 -24.44 -8.04 -19.55
N PHE A 113 -23.50 -8.82 -19.04
CA PHE A 113 -22.36 -9.33 -19.79
C PHE A 113 -22.41 -10.86 -19.83
N THR A 114 -22.87 -11.42 -20.95
CA THR A 114 -22.80 -12.86 -21.22
C THR A 114 -21.60 -13.13 -22.12
N SER A 115 -20.69 -14.02 -21.69
CA SER A 115 -19.42 -14.29 -22.38
C SER A 115 -19.57 -14.69 -23.85
N ALA A 116 -20.72 -15.25 -24.24
CA ALA A 116 -20.99 -15.67 -25.61
C ALA A 116 -21.20 -14.53 -26.62
N SER A 117 -21.49 -13.29 -26.17
CA SER A 117 -21.80 -12.15 -27.05
C SER A 117 -20.79 -11.00 -26.95
N LEU A 118 -19.79 -11.13 -26.08
CA LEU A 118 -18.74 -10.13 -25.87
C LEU A 118 -17.53 -10.40 -26.77
N PRO A 119 -17.08 -9.40 -27.56
CA PRO A 119 -15.78 -9.48 -28.21
C PRO A 119 -14.66 -9.65 -27.19
N ASP A 120 -13.68 -10.51 -27.49
CA ASP A 120 -12.58 -10.90 -26.59
C ASP A 120 -11.90 -9.69 -25.90
N ARG A 121 -11.71 -8.58 -26.62
CA ARG A 121 -11.08 -7.35 -26.10
C ARG A 121 -11.82 -6.69 -24.92
N PHE A 122 -13.09 -7.04 -24.71
CA PHE A 122 -13.91 -6.48 -23.64
C PHE A 122 -14.06 -7.42 -22.44
N ILE A 123 -13.65 -8.69 -22.59
CA ILE A 123 -13.73 -9.69 -21.50
C ILE A 123 -12.86 -9.22 -20.33
N GLU A 124 -11.61 -8.82 -20.60
CA GLU A 124 -10.68 -8.32 -19.58
C GLU A 124 -11.20 -7.10 -18.81
N ILE A 125 -12.01 -6.25 -19.46
CA ILE A 125 -12.59 -5.05 -18.83
C ILE A 125 -13.78 -5.43 -17.94
N VAL A 126 -14.62 -6.35 -18.40
CA VAL A 126 -15.79 -6.81 -17.65
C VAL A 126 -15.39 -7.62 -16.42
N GLU A 127 -14.31 -8.39 -16.50
CA GLU A 127 -13.77 -9.13 -15.34
C GLU A 127 -13.28 -8.22 -14.21
N GLN A 128 -13.09 -6.92 -14.48
CA GLN A 128 -12.68 -5.91 -13.49
C GLN A 128 -13.88 -5.17 -12.83
N ILE A 129 -15.11 -5.65 -13.03
CA ILE A 129 -16.36 -5.07 -12.49
C ILE A 129 -17.05 -6.08 -11.54
#